data_AF-A0A831Y8A4-F1
#
_entry.id   AF-A0A831Y8A4-F1
#
_cell.length_a   1.000
_cell.length_b   1.000
_cell.length_c   1.000
_cell.angle_alpha   90.00
_cell.angle_beta   90.00
_cell.angle_gamma   90.00
#
_symmetry.space_group_name_H-M   'P 1'
#
loop_
_entity.id
_entity.type
_entity.pdbx_description
1 polymer ?
#
loop_
_entity_poly.entity_id
_entity_poly.type
_entity_poly.pdbx_seq_one_letter_code
_entity_poly.pdbx_strand_id
1 'polypeptide(L)'
;MSCARRPKPTAHHDASLDLDRAPRMVAVYRRGDSVCHARCGKPLVLHGVRGLLEADFYCYACLTHVTIPLAVLDDVPVERGDAVAQGAGR
;
A
#
# COMPACT_ATOMS: atom_id res chain seq x y z
N MET A 1 26.48 -4.00 53.68
CA MET A 1 27.18 -3.86 52.38
C MET A 1 26.52 -4.83 51.43
N SER A 2 25.81 -4.32 50.43
CA SER A 2 24.98 -5.09 49.50
C SER A 2 25.82 -5.63 48.34
N CYS A 3 25.57 -6.87 47.90
CA CYS A 3 25.77 -7.27 46.51
C CYS A 3 24.57 -8.12 46.09
N ALA A 4 23.79 -7.57 45.17
CA ALA A 4 22.54 -8.10 44.67
C ALA A 4 22.74 -9.33 43.75
N ARG A 5 21.72 -10.17 43.68
CA ARG A 5 21.61 -11.32 42.77
C ARG A 5 21.58 -10.85 41.32
N ARG A 6 22.39 -11.44 40.45
CA ARG A 6 22.34 -11.22 38.99
C ARG A 6 21.20 -12.05 38.39
N PRO A 7 20.16 -11.45 37.80
CA PRO A 7 19.17 -12.23 37.04
C PRO A 7 19.79 -12.77 35.75
N LYS A 8 19.38 -13.98 35.41
CA LYS A 8 19.74 -14.77 34.22
C LYS A 8 19.32 -14.02 32.94
N PRO A 9 20.15 -13.95 31.89
CA PRO A 9 19.74 -13.34 30.63
C PRO A 9 18.60 -14.16 30.03
N THR A 10 17.42 -13.56 29.98
CA THR A 10 16.29 -14.07 29.20
C THR A 10 16.68 -14.03 27.74
N ALA A 11 16.61 -15.18 27.08
CA ALA A 11 16.68 -15.25 25.63
C ALA A 11 15.63 -14.28 25.07
N HIS A 12 16.11 -13.20 24.44
CA HIS A 12 15.26 -12.35 23.63
C HIS A 12 14.84 -13.22 22.45
N HIS A 13 13.60 -13.66 22.44
CA HIS A 13 13.01 -14.25 21.25
C HIS A 13 13.05 -13.18 20.16
N ASP A 14 13.96 -13.35 19.20
CA ASP A 14 13.94 -12.65 17.93
C ASP A 14 12.61 -12.98 17.26
N ALA A 15 11.65 -12.06 17.41
CA ALA A 15 10.47 -12.02 16.58
C ALA A 15 10.96 -11.68 15.17
N SER A 16 11.26 -12.72 14.39
CA SER A 16 11.37 -12.60 12.94
C SER A 16 10.04 -12.02 12.46
N LEU A 17 10.04 -10.72 12.18
CA LEU A 17 8.91 -10.05 11.57
C LEU A 17 8.76 -10.65 10.18
N ASP A 18 7.84 -11.60 10.05
CA ASP A 18 7.35 -12.13 8.78
C ASP A 18 6.58 -11.01 8.07
N LEU A 19 7.34 -10.04 7.54
CA LEU A 19 6.86 -8.90 6.76
C LEU A 19 6.09 -9.34 5.51
N ASP A 20 6.24 -10.61 5.10
CA ASP A 20 5.64 -11.20 3.90
C ASP A 20 4.16 -11.58 4.08
N ARG A 21 3.60 -11.50 5.29
CA ARG A 21 2.22 -11.95 5.56
C ARG A 21 1.17 -10.85 5.67
N ALA A 22 1.55 -9.58 5.71
CA ALA A 22 0.57 -8.52 5.57
C ALA A 22 0.08 -8.55 4.10
N PRO A 23 -1.22 -8.82 3.82
CA PRO A 23 -1.71 -8.69 2.46
C PRO A 23 -1.36 -7.28 1.98
N ARG A 24 -0.80 -7.14 0.78
CA ARG A 24 -0.62 -5.83 0.14
C ARG A 24 -1.99 -5.17 0.08
N MET A 25 -2.31 -4.34 1.07
CA MET A 25 -3.49 -3.49 1.05
C MET A 25 -3.22 -2.43 -0.02
N VAL A 26 -3.54 -2.78 -1.26
CA VAL A 26 -3.35 -1.89 -2.39
C VAL A 26 -4.61 -1.05 -2.53
N ALA A 27 -4.51 0.22 -2.13
CA ALA A 27 -5.53 1.20 -2.49
C ALA A 27 -5.53 1.44 -4.01
N VAL A 28 -4.42 1.14 -4.69
CA VAL A 28 -4.18 1.52 -6.07
C VAL A 28 -3.40 0.48 -6.87
N TYR A 29 -3.57 0.54 -8.18
CA TYR A 29 -2.75 -0.18 -9.17
C TYR A 29 -2.52 0.71 -10.40
N ARG A 30 -1.53 0.38 -11.24
CA ARG A 30 -1.23 1.10 -12.49
C ARG A 30 -1.88 0.39 -13.69
N ARG A 31 -2.51 1.16 -14.58
CA ARG A 31 -3.01 0.70 -15.89
C ARG A 31 -2.56 1.71 -16.95
N GLY A 32 -1.56 1.32 -17.74
CA GLY A 32 -0.86 2.26 -18.62
C GLY A 32 -0.26 3.42 -17.81
N ASP A 33 -0.49 4.65 -18.25
CA ASP A 33 -0.01 5.88 -17.57
C ASP A 33 -0.93 6.31 -16.41
N SER A 34 -2.01 5.58 -16.14
CA SER A 34 -2.98 5.93 -15.10
C SER A 34 -2.77 5.13 -13.82
N VAL A 35 -2.85 5.81 -12.68
CA VAL A 35 -3.11 5.16 -11.39
C VAL A 35 -4.61 4.95 -11.25
N CYS A 36 -5.04 3.74 -10.88
CA CYS A 36 -6.44 3.34 -10.75
C CYS A 36 -6.75 2.98 -9.30
N HIS A 37 -7.97 3.28 -8.85
CA HIS A 37 -8.44 2.90 -7.52
C HIS A 37 -8.77 1.40 -7.51
N ALA A 38 -8.14 0.63 -6.61
CA ALA A 38 -8.29 -0.83 -6.57
C ALA A 38 -9.73 -1.28 -6.30
N ARG A 39 -10.51 -0.51 -5.53
CA ARG A 39 -11.92 -0.84 -5.25
C ARG A 39 -12.85 -0.59 -6.43
N CYS A 40 -12.61 0.47 -7.20
CA CYS A 40 -13.54 0.90 -8.26
C CYS A 40 -13.09 0.53 -9.68
N GLY A 41 -11.82 0.20 -9.87
CA GLY A 41 -11.20 0.00 -11.18
C GLY A 41 -11.16 1.26 -12.07
N LYS A 42 -11.50 2.43 -11.50
CA LYS A 42 -11.55 3.71 -12.21
C LYS A 42 -10.23 4.46 -12.06
N PRO A 43 -9.79 5.20 -13.10
CA PRO A 43 -8.64 6.09 -12.99
C PRO A 43 -8.82 7.09 -11.86
N LEU A 44 -7.75 7.30 -11.11
CA LEU A 44 -7.62 8.36 -10.14
C LEU A 44 -7.19 9.65 -10.84
N VAL A 45 -7.71 10.79 -10.37
CA VAL A 45 -7.33 12.11 -10.87
C VAL A 45 -6.35 12.76 -9.90
N LEU A 46 -5.20 13.20 -10.41
CA LEU A 46 -4.21 13.94 -9.62
C LEU A 46 -4.79 15.30 -9.20
N HIS A 47 -4.83 15.55 -7.90
CA HIS A 47 -5.31 16.80 -7.30
C HIS A 47 -4.17 17.71 -6.86
N GLY A 48 -3.01 17.15 -6.51
CA GLY A 48 -1.85 17.94 -6.13
C GLY A 48 -0.64 17.10 -5.76
N VAL A 49 0.47 17.80 -5.55
CA VAL A 49 1.70 17.22 -5.02
C VAL A 49 2.11 18.04 -3.79
N ARG A 50 2.25 17.37 -2.64
CA ARG A 50 2.60 18.00 -1.36
C ARG A 50 4.08 17.82 -1.08
N GLY A 51 4.78 18.94 -0.94
CA GLY A 51 6.20 18.98 -0.54
C GLY A 51 7.14 18.18 -1.46
N LEU A 52 6.72 17.89 -2.71
CA LEU A 52 7.43 16.99 -3.63
C LEU A 52 7.67 15.58 -3.08
N LEU A 53 6.85 15.14 -2.11
CA LEU A 53 6.99 13.85 -1.44
C LEU A 53 5.75 12.98 -1.59
N GLU A 54 4.57 13.59 -1.68
CA GLU A 54 3.30 12.89 -1.76
C GLU A 54 2.48 13.41 -2.94
N ALA A 55 1.86 12.49 -3.69
CA ALA A 55 0.85 12.81 -4.69
C ALA A 55 -0.55 12.50 -4.15
N ASP A 56 -1.44 13.47 -4.27
CA ASP A 56 -2.82 13.39 -3.84
C ASP A 56 -3.74 13.10 -5.02
N PHE A 57 -4.56 12.08 -4.88
CA PHE A 57 -5.43 11.57 -5.92
C PHE A 57 -6.89 11.50 -5.43
N TYR A 58 -7.82 11.68 -6.35
CA TYR A 58 -9.25 11.58 -6.06
C TYR A 58 -9.97 10.59 -6.97
N CYS A 59 -10.77 9.71 -6.39
CA CYS A 59 -11.67 8.82 -7.12
C CYS A 59 -13.07 9.41 -7.19
N TYR A 60 -13.49 9.89 -8.36
CA TYR A 60 -14.83 10.44 -8.54
C TYR A 60 -15.96 9.41 -8.53
N ALA A 61 -15.66 8.11 -8.63
CA ALA A 61 -16.67 7.06 -8.57
C ALA A 61 -17.16 6.78 -7.14
N CYS A 62 -16.28 6.89 -6.14
CA CYS A 62 -16.60 6.60 -4.74
C CYS A 62 -16.21 7.71 -3.77
N LEU A 63 -15.84 8.89 -4.30
CA LEU A 63 -15.53 10.11 -3.55
C LEU A 63 -14.39 9.93 -2.52
N THR A 64 -13.45 9.03 -2.81
CA THR A 64 -12.34 8.68 -1.92
C THR A 64 -11.06 9.40 -2.33
N HIS A 65 -10.36 9.95 -1.34
CA HIS A 65 -9.03 10.52 -1.50
C HIS A 65 -7.96 9.47 -1.25
N VAL A 66 -6.91 9.46 -2.06
CA VAL A 66 -5.76 8.55 -1.93
C VAL A 66 -4.49 9.39 -1.99
N THR A 67 -3.66 9.29 -0.97
CA THR A 67 -2.33 9.92 -0.95
C THR A 67 -1.27 8.84 -1.13
N ILE A 68 -0.34 9.04 -2.07
CA ILE A 68 0.72 8.09 -2.39
C ILE A 68 2.08 8.81 -2.25
N PRO A 69 3.02 8.28 -1.45
CA PRO A 69 4.39 8.78 -1.45
C PRO A 69 5.02 8.58 -2.83
N LEU A 70 5.63 9.63 -3.40
CA LEU A 70 6.28 9.56 -4.71
C LEU A 70 7.38 8.48 -4.75
N ALA A 71 8.05 8.26 -3.62
CA ALA A 71 9.10 7.26 -3.48
C ALA A 71 8.64 5.80 -3.71
N VAL A 72 7.34 5.52 -3.61
CA VAL A 72 6.77 4.16 -3.80
C VAL A 72 5.88 4.06 -5.03
N LEU A 73 5.82 5.11 -5.86
CA LEU A 73 4.91 5.15 -7.02
C LEU A 73 5.30 4.10 -8.07
N ASP A 74 6.59 3.81 -8.21
CA ASP A 74 7.10 2.76 -9.10
C ASP A 74 6.83 1.33 -8.57
N ASP A 75 6.64 1.18 -7.25
CA ASP A 75 6.31 -0.10 -6.61
C ASP A 75 4.80 -0.42 -6.64
N VAL A 76 3.98 0.51 -7.13
CA VAL A 76 2.54 0.31 -7.31
C VAL A 76 2.33 -0.83 -8.31
N PRO A 77 1.57 -1.88 -7.95
CA PRO A 77 1.35 -3.01 -8.84
C PRO A 77 0.76 -2.59 -10.17
N VAL A 78 1.28 -3.14 -11.27
CA VAL A 78 0.73 -2.95 -12.61
C VAL A 78 -0.34 -4.01 -12.86
N GLU A 79 -1.46 -3.61 -13.46
CA GLU A 79 -2.50 -4.53 -13.94
C GLU A 79 -1.84 -5.54 -14.89
N ARG A 80 -1.76 -6.80 -14.48
CA ARG A 80 -1.31 -7.87 -15.37
C ARG A 80 -2.45 -8.13 -16.35
N GLY A 81 -2.16 -7.95 -17.62
CA GLY A 81 -3.08 -8.28 -18.70
C GLY A 81 -3.22 -9.79 -18.83
N ASP A 82 -3.87 -10.44 -17.86
CA ASP A 82 -4.43 -11.76 -18.08
C ASP A 82 -5.76 -11.56 -18.80
N ALA A 83 -5.80 -11.99 -20.05
CA ALA A 83 -7.00 -11.94 -20.86
C ALA A 83 -8.16 -12.67 -20.16
N VAL A 84 -9.32 -12.00 -20.17
CA VAL A 84 -10.70 -12.54 -20.02
C VAL A 84 -11.27 -12.80 -18.61
N ALA A 85 -12.46 -12.22 -18.48
CA ALA A 85 -13.62 -12.55 -17.63
C ALA A 85 -13.63 -12.11 -16.16
N GLN A 86 -14.50 -11.11 -15.89
CA GLN A 86 -15.58 -11.12 -14.86
C GLN A 86 -16.07 -9.66 -14.67
N GLY A 87 -17.32 -9.26 -14.88
CA GLY A 87 -18.52 -9.90 -15.36
C GLY A 87 -19.58 -8.81 -15.56
N ALA A 88 -20.35 -8.90 -16.64
CA ALA A 88 -21.59 -8.16 -16.76
C ALA A 88 -22.53 -8.63 -15.65
N GLY A 89 -23.03 -7.70 -14.83
CA GLY A 89 -23.89 -8.01 -13.70
C GLY A 89 -24.86 -6.88 -13.43
N ARG A 90 -25.94 -6.87 -14.23
CA ARG A 90 -27.27 -6.25 -14.04
C ARG A 90 -27.37 -4.77 -13.69
#